data_AF-A0A258RJE8-F1
#
_entry.id   AF-A0A258RJE8-F1
#
_cell.length_a   1.000
_cell.length_b   1.000
_cell.length_c   1.000
_cell.angle_alpha   90.00
_cell.angle_beta   90.00
_cell.angle_gamma   90.00
#
_symmetry.space_group_name_H-M   'P 1'
#
loop_
_entity.id
_entity.type
_entity.pdbx_description
1 polymer ?
#
loop_
_entity_poly.entity_id
_entity_poly.type
_entity_poly.pdbx_seq_one_letter_code
_entity_poly.pdbx_strand_id
1 'polypeptide(L)'
;MRAATWLPDPVVHASRNGLFKLGTEIDLTEHWKDGASHLALSAVIEETNGTKSYWALAHASGAPDFHHADAFAVELPKADPS
;
A
#
# COMPACT_ATOMS: atom_id res chain seq x y z
N MET A 1 5.42 -16.38 19.42
CA MET A 1 5.46 -15.08 18.74
C MET A 1 5.55 -15.36 17.25
N ARG A 2 4.63 -14.88 16.42
CA ARG A 2 4.82 -14.89 14.95
C ARG A 2 5.80 -13.76 14.62
N ALA A 3 6.83 -14.05 13.84
CA ALA A 3 7.68 -13.00 13.28
C ALA A 3 6.78 -12.11 12.41
N ALA A 4 6.87 -10.80 12.59
CA ALA A 4 6.29 -9.88 11.63
C ALA A 4 7.16 -9.95 10.37
N THR A 5 6.64 -10.56 9.32
CA THR A 5 7.26 -10.56 8.00
C THR A 5 7.05 -9.17 7.41
N TRP A 6 8.11 -8.37 7.36
CA TRP A 6 8.07 -7.06 6.69
C TRP A 6 7.97 -7.29 5.19
N LEU A 7 7.07 -6.55 4.52
CA LEU A 7 7.05 -6.50 3.06
C LEU A 7 8.32 -5.78 2.57
N PRO A 8 8.78 -6.06 1.34
CA PRO A 8 9.90 -5.33 0.76
C PRO A 8 9.55 -3.86 0.62
N ASP A 9 10.56 -2.99 0.72
CA ASP A 9 10.38 -1.56 0.51
C ASP A 9 9.81 -1.31 -0.89
N PRO A 10 8.65 -0.64 -1.02
CA PRO A 10 8.08 -0.36 -2.32
C PRO A 10 9.01 0.60 -3.08
N VAL A 11 9.40 0.21 -4.29
CA VAL A 11 10.09 1.14 -5.19
C VAL A 11 9.08 2.16 -5.68
N VAL A 12 9.28 3.43 -5.36
CA VAL A 12 8.37 4.51 -5.73
C VAL A 12 8.83 5.18 -7.03
N HIS A 13 7.98 5.12 -8.05
CA HIS A 13 8.15 5.82 -9.31
C HIS A 13 7.26 7.06 -9.35
N ALA A 14 7.86 8.22 -9.60
CA ALA A 14 7.14 9.47 -9.79
C ALA A 14 7.40 10.04 -11.19
N SER A 15 6.35 10.53 -11.85
CA SER A 15 6.47 11.22 -13.14
C SER A 15 5.48 12.37 -13.24
N ARG A 16 5.81 13.37 -14.07
CA ARG A 16 4.95 14.53 -14.30
C ARG A 16 4.89 14.89 -15.79
N ASN A 17 3.77 14.57 -16.43
CA ASN A 17 3.48 14.92 -17.83
C ASN A 17 2.06 15.52 -17.91
N GLY A 18 1.90 16.76 -17.43
CA GLY A 18 0.58 17.41 -17.26
C GLY A 18 -0.23 16.89 -16.07
N LEU A 19 -0.07 15.61 -15.72
CA LEU A 19 -0.57 14.98 -14.49
C LEU A 19 0.61 14.47 -13.65
N PHE A 20 0.51 14.56 -12.33
CA PHE A 20 1.43 13.91 -11.41
C PHE A 20 1.00 12.46 -11.20
N LYS A 21 1.89 11.51 -11.49
CA LYS A 21 1.65 10.07 -11.33
C LYS A 21 2.63 9.51 -10.31
N LEU A 22 2.09 8.73 -9.38
CA LEU A 22 2.84 7.92 -8.43
C LEU A 22 2.52 6.45 -8.72
N GLY A 23 3.55 5.61 -8.76
CA GLY A 23 3.39 4.17 -8.95
C GLY A 23 4.43 3.41 -8.15
N THR A 24 4.14 2.14 -7.90
CA THR A 24 5.09 1.20 -7.30
C THR A 24 4.83 -0.19 -7.85
N GLU A 25 5.89 -0.99 -7.92
CA GLU A 25 5.81 -2.42 -8.20
C GLU A 25 6.36 -3.13 -6.96
N ILE A 26 5.57 -4.07 -6.43
CA ILE A 26 5.89 -4.79 -5.20
C ILE A 26 5.92 -6.27 -5.53
N ASP A 27 7.10 -6.88 -5.45
CA ASP A 27 7.25 -8.32 -5.57
C ASP A 27 6.91 -8.99 -4.23
N LEU A 28 5.75 -9.66 -4.21
CA LEU A 28 5.26 -10.33 -3.02
C LEU A 28 5.74 -11.78 -2.92
N THR A 29 6.42 -12.34 -3.93
CA THR A 29 6.66 -13.79 -4.08
C THR A 29 7.22 -14.46 -2.82
N GLU A 30 8.25 -13.88 -2.20
CA GLU A 30 8.87 -14.45 -0.99
C GLU A 30 8.06 -14.23 0.31
N HIS A 31 7.17 -13.25 0.29
CA HIS A 31 6.36 -12.82 1.43
C HIS A 31 4.93 -13.41 1.36
N TRP A 32 4.59 -14.01 0.21
CA TRP A 32 3.32 -14.62 -0.14
C TRP A 32 3.21 -16.09 0.33
N LYS A 33 3.66 -16.38 1.55
CA LYS A 33 3.69 -17.75 2.11
C LYS A 33 2.77 -17.94 3.32
N ASP A 34 2.41 -16.85 4.01
CA ASP A 34 1.66 -16.88 5.27
C ASP A 34 0.16 -16.53 5.15
N GLY A 35 -0.37 -16.45 3.93
CA GLY A 35 -1.82 -16.32 3.70
C GLY A 35 -2.42 -14.97 4.07
N ALA A 36 -1.69 -13.87 3.90
CA ALA A 36 -2.33 -12.56 3.81
C ALA A 36 -3.39 -12.63 2.69
N SER A 37 -4.65 -12.29 2.98
CA SER A 37 -5.72 -12.31 1.98
C SER A 37 -6.00 -10.93 1.40
N HIS A 38 -5.53 -9.87 2.06
CA HIS A 38 -5.84 -8.50 1.67
C HIS A 38 -4.61 -7.58 1.75
N LEU A 39 -4.55 -6.58 0.87
CA LEU A 39 -3.56 -5.51 0.84
C LEU A 39 -4.21 -4.16 1.12
N ALA A 40 -3.58 -3.38 1.99
CA ALA A 40 -3.75 -1.94 2.04
C ALA A 40 -2.55 -1.27 1.34
N LEU A 41 -2.81 -0.27 0.50
CA LEU A 41 -1.79 0.59 -0.08
C LEU A 41 -2.20 2.04 0.15
N SER A 42 -1.26 2.83 0.62
CA SER A 42 -1.45 4.26 0.90
C SER A 42 -0.28 5.08 0.37
N ALA A 43 -0.54 6.34 0.07
CA ALA A 43 0.47 7.33 -0.27
C ALA A 43 0.20 8.64 0.45
N VAL A 44 1.26 9.27 0.95
CA VAL A 44 1.23 10.64 1.47
C VAL A 44 2.05 11.50 0.54
N ILE A 45 1.42 12.52 -0.04
CA ILE A 45 2.07 13.46 -0.95
C ILE A 45 2.13 14.81 -0.24
N GLU A 46 3.34 15.33 -0.07
CA GLU A 46 3.58 16.66 0.48
C GLU A 46 3.96 17.63 -0.64
N GLU A 47 3.17 18.69 -0.79
CA GLU A 47 3.46 19.80 -1.69
C GLU A 47 4.56 20.70 -1.11
N THR A 48 5.20 21.49 -1.97
CA THR A 48 6.28 22.42 -1.56
C THR A 48 5.82 23.51 -0.60
N ASN A 49 4.52 23.76 -0.49
CA ASN A 49 3.92 24.69 0.46
C ASN A 49 3.59 24.04 1.83
N GLY A 50 3.90 22.76 2.02
CA GLY A 50 3.62 21.99 3.24
C GLY A 50 2.23 21.34 3.28
N THR A 51 1.39 21.52 2.26
CA THR A 51 0.09 20.85 2.16
C THR A 51 0.29 19.35 1.96
N LYS A 52 -0.43 18.53 2.73
CA LYS A 52 -0.40 17.08 2.62
C LYS A 52 -1.70 16.54 2.06
N SER A 53 -1.58 15.66 1.08
CA SER A 53 -2.68 14.85 0.57
C SER A 53 -2.46 13.39 0.98
N TYR A 54 -3.50 12.78 1.52
CA TYR A 54 -3.49 11.40 2.01
C TYR A 54 -4.35 10.56 1.07
N TRP A 55 -3.76 9.51 0.52
CA TRP A 55 -4.40 8.59 -0.41
C TRP A 55 -4.32 7.17 0.15
N ALA A 56 -5.40 6.43 0.01
CA ALA A 56 -5.47 5.01 0.29
C ALA A 56 -6.38 4.33 -0.73
N LEU A 57 -6.24 3.02 -0.91
CA LEU A 57 -7.18 2.24 -1.73
C LEU A 57 -8.63 2.38 -1.21
N ALA A 58 -8.78 2.43 0.11
CA ALA A 58 -10.01 2.82 0.78
C ALA A 58 -9.67 3.58 2.07
N HIS A 59 -10.49 4.58 2.42
CA HIS A 59 -10.37 5.33 3.67
C HIS A 59 -11.45 4.89 4.66
N ALA A 60 -11.05 4.65 5.91
CA ALA A 60 -11.97 4.60 7.02
C ALA A 60 -12.58 6.00 7.27
N SER A 61 -13.73 6.06 7.94
CA SER A 61 -14.35 7.33 8.30
C SER A 61 -13.48 8.12 9.31
N GLY A 62 -13.42 9.44 9.17
CA GLY A 62 -12.71 10.31 10.11
C GLY A 62 -11.31 10.69 9.63
N ALA A 63 -10.36 10.77 10.56
CA ALA A 63 -8.97 11.10 10.23
C ALA A 63 -8.29 9.94 9.47
N PRO A 64 -7.30 10.20 8.60
CA PRO A 64 -6.57 9.14 7.90
C PRO A 64 -5.91 8.16 8.89
N ASP A 65 -6.36 6.91 8.86
CA ASP A 65 -5.73 5.78 9.54
C ASP A 65 -5.50 4.66 8.51
N PHE A 66 -4.25 4.50 8.09
CA PHE A 66 -3.85 3.50 7.10
C PHE A 66 -3.72 2.09 7.68
N HIS A 67 -3.72 1.96 9.00
CA HIS A 67 -3.67 0.67 9.69
C HIS A 67 -5.08 0.15 10.02
N HIS A 68 -6.13 0.94 9.77
CA HIS A 68 -7.51 0.51 9.94
C HIS A 68 -7.83 -0.63 8.97
N ALA A 69 -8.62 -1.60 9.43
CA ALA A 69 -8.98 -2.79 8.64
C ALA A 69 -9.65 -2.43 7.30
N ASP A 70 -10.49 -1.38 7.29
CA ASP A 70 -11.16 -0.89 6.09
C ASP A 70 -10.19 -0.44 4.98
N ALA A 71 -8.93 -0.12 5.29
CA ALA A 71 -7.93 0.25 4.29
C ALA A 71 -7.43 -0.95 3.46
N PHE A 72 -7.63 -2.18 3.95
CA PHE A 72 -7.23 -3.43 3.28
C PHE A 72 -8.28 -3.85 2.24
N ALA A 73 -8.41 -3.03 1.19
CA ALA A 73 -9.49 -3.14 0.22
C ALA A 73 -9.22 -4.10 -0.95
N VAL A 74 -7.96 -4.49 -1.19
CA VAL A 74 -7.61 -5.39 -2.29
C VAL A 74 -7.51 -6.81 -1.77
N GLU A 75 -8.39 -7.70 -2.22
CA GLU A 75 -8.23 -9.14 -2.04
C GLU A 75 -7.15 -9.65 -2.99
N LEU A 76 -6.26 -10.49 -2.47
CA LEU A 76 -5.15 -11.07 -3.20
C LEU A 76 -5.40 -12.57 -3.41
N PRO A 77 -5.01 -13.13 -4.56
CA PRO A 77 -5.26 -14.53 -4.87
C PRO A 77 -4.48 -15.43 -3.91
N LYS A 78 -5.10 -16.51 -3.43
CA LYS A 78 -4.42 -17.49 -2.57
C LYS A 78 -3.05 -17.87 -3.18
N ALA A 79 -2.01 -17.88 -2.34
CA ALA A 79 -0.71 -18.41 -2.73
C ALA A 79 -0.87 -19.79 -3.33
N ASP A 80 -0.37 -19.98 -4.54
CA ASP A 80 -0.37 -21.29 -5.16
C ASP A 80 0.50 -22.21 -4.28
N PRO A 81 -0.02 -23.34 -3.77
CA PRO A 81 0.76 -24.24 -2.95
C PRO A 81 1.67 -25.06 -3.87
N SER A 82 2.73 -24.45 -4.39
CA SER A 82 3.83 -25.16 -5.03
C SER A 82 4.54 -26.07 -4.04
#